data_AF-A0A6A7N695-F1
#
_entry.id   AF-A0A6A7N695-F1
#
_cell.length_a   1.000
_cell.length_b   1.000
_cell.length_c   1.000
_cell.angle_alpha   90.00
_cell.angle_beta   90.00
_cell.angle_gamma   90.00
#
_symmetry.space_group_name_H-M   'P 1'
#
loop_
_entity.id
_entity.type
_entity.pdbx_description
1 polymer ?
#
loop_
_entity_poly.entity_id
_entity_poly.type
_entity_poly.pdbx_seq_one_letter_code
_entity_poly.pdbx_strand_id
1 'polypeptide(L)' 'MDGADLEPAPQPDPRDALLHGQCPVLPVPRFTPFLPLARPGQRMLLASNGLFIEARTAALYALQRAGAVAPGLSLP' A
#
# COMPACT_ATOMS: atom_id res chain seq x y z
N MET A 1 13.55 -30.67 -29.20
CA MET A 1 13.96 -29.67 -28.20
C MET A 1 12.67 -29.06 -27.71
N ASP A 2 12.19 -29.59 -26.59
CA ASP A 2 10.86 -29.33 -26.05
C ASP A 2 10.72 -27.85 -25.70
N GLY A 3 9.72 -27.22 -26.30
CA GLY A 3 9.21 -25.94 -25.82
C GLY A 3 8.58 -26.23 -24.47
N ALA A 4 9.22 -25.77 -23.39
CA ALA A 4 8.64 -25.81 -22.08
C ALA A 4 7.30 -25.09 -22.15
N ASP A 5 6.21 -25.84 -21.99
CA ASP A 5 4.87 -25.32 -21.73
C ASP A 5 4.98 -24.46 -20.48
N LEU A 6 5.15 -23.15 -20.68
CA LEU A 6 5.17 -22.19 -19.60
C LEU A 6 3.75 -22.14 -19.07
N GLU A 7 3.52 -22.79 -17.93
CA GLU A 7 2.25 -22.68 -17.20
C GLU A 7 1.85 -21.20 -17.14
N PRO A 8 0.60 -20.85 -17.50
CA PRO A 8 0.17 -19.46 -17.49
C PRO A 8 0.35 -18.90 -16.09
N ALA A 9 0.90 -17.68 -15.99
CA ALA A 9 1.08 -17.01 -14.71
C ALA A 9 -0.25 -17.01 -13.95
N PRO A 10 -0.24 -17.27 -12.63
CA PRO A 10 -1.45 -17.31 -11.84
C PRO A 10 -2.22 -16.00 -12.02
N GLN A 11 -3.49 -16.12 -12.42
CA GLN A 11 -4.35 -14.96 -12.57
C GLN A 11 -4.60 -14.38 -11.16
N PRO A 12 -4.40 -13.07 -10.94
CA PRO A 12 -4.66 -12.46 -9.64
C PRO A 12 -6.12 -12.66 -9.24
N ASP A 13 -6.34 -13.01 -7.97
CA ASP A 13 -7.69 -13.22 -7.47
C ASP A 13 -8.46 -11.88 -7.49
N PRO A 14 -9.68 -11.81 -8.03
CA PRO A 14 -10.45 -10.56 -8.03
C PRO A 14 -10.68 -9.99 -6.62
N ARG A 15 -10.65 -10.84 -5.58
CA ARG A 15 -10.72 -10.41 -4.17
C ARG A 15 -9.50 -9.62 -3.75
N ASP A 16 -8.32 -9.92 -4.28
CA ASP A 16 -7.10 -9.16 -4.00
C ASP A 16 -7.24 -7.75 -4.56
N ALA A 17 -7.73 -7.61 -5.79
CA ALA A 17 -7.98 -6.31 -6.40
C ALA A 17 -9.01 -5.48 -5.59
N LEU A 18 -10.08 -6.13 -5.10
CA LEU A 18 -11.07 -5.47 -4.25
C LEU A 18 -10.48 -5.02 -2.91
N LEU A 19 -9.70 -5.88 -2.24
CA LEU A 19 -9.03 -5.54 -0.99
C LEU A 19 -8.07 -4.37 -1.17
N HIS A 20 -7.25 -4.41 -2.21
CA HIS A 20 -6.33 -3.31 -2.55
C HIS A 20 -7.09 -2.01 -2.89
N GLY A 21 -8.26 -2.10 -3.53
CA GLY A 21 -9.10 -0.93 -3.81
C GLY A 21 -9.72 -0.28 -2.56
N GLN A 22 -10.03 -1.07 -1.52
CA GLN A 22 -10.63 -0.58 -0.26
C GLN A 22 -9.62 0.08 0.68
N CYS A 23 -8.36 -0.33 0.63
CA CYS A 23 -7.28 0.23 1.44
C CYS A 23 -5.98 0.26 0.61
N PRO A 24 -5.83 1.25 -0.28
CA PRO A 24 -4.66 1.34 -1.14
C PRO A 24 -3.39 1.53 -0.33
N VAL A 25 -2.28 1.02 -0.85
CA VAL A 25 -0.94 1.24 -0.28
C VAL A 25 -0.26 2.37 -1.04
N LEU A 26 0.23 3.37 -0.33
CA LEU A 26 0.98 4.49 -0.88
C LEU A 26 2.42 4.46 -0.33
N PRO A 27 3.44 4.28 -1.19
CA PRO A 27 4.81 4.60 -0.83
C PRO A 27 4.93 6.09 -0.50
N VAL A 28 5.42 6.42 0.68
CA VAL A 28 5.55 7.82 1.11
C VAL A 28 6.62 8.50 0.26
N PRO A 29 6.32 9.65 -0.38
CA PRO A 29 7.28 10.32 -1.24
C PRO A 29 8.51 10.78 -0.45
N ARG A 30 9.69 10.57 -1.04
CA ARG A 30 10.98 10.95 -0.42
C ARG A 30 11.35 12.42 -0.62
N PHE A 31 11.03 12.97 -1.79
CA PHE A 31 11.50 14.30 -2.22
C PHE A 31 10.39 15.34 -2.38
N THR A 32 9.14 14.91 -2.33
CA THR A 32 7.98 15.81 -2.39
C THR A 32 7.23 15.79 -1.06
N PRO A 33 6.52 16.87 -0.71
CA PRO A 33 5.70 16.89 0.49
C PRO A 33 4.66 15.77 0.46
N PHE A 34 4.54 15.04 1.57
CA PHE A 34 3.43 14.13 1.79
C PHE A 34 2.12 14.93 1.92
N LEU A 35 1.15 14.63 1.06
CA LEU A 35 -0.18 15.24 1.10
C LEU A 35 -1.16 14.33 1.83
N PRO A 36 -1.75 14.79 2.97
CA PRO A 36 -2.79 14.06 3.65
C PRO A 36 -4.01 13.81 2.76
N LEU A 37 -4.82 12.80 3.09
CA LEU A 37 -6.12 12.59 2.46
C LEU A 37 -6.94 13.88 2.53
N ALA A 38 -7.47 14.33 1.38
CA ALA A 38 -8.31 15.53 1.31
C ALA A 38 -9.81 15.22 1.52
N ARG A 39 -10.22 13.96 1.30
CA ARG A 39 -11.60 13.47 1.41
C ARG A 39 -11.65 12.27 2.36
N PRO A 40 -12.83 11.92 2.88
CA PRO A 40 -12.99 10.70 3.66
C PRO A 40 -12.47 9.47 2.92
N GLY A 41 -11.79 8.59 3.64
CA GLY A 41 -11.14 7.42 3.09
C GLY A 41 -10.05 6.88 4.02
N GLN A 42 -9.38 5.82 3.58
CA GLN A 42 -8.27 5.22 4.30
C GLN A 42 -7.22 4.70 3.31
N ARG A 43 -5.97 4.68 3.74
CA ARG A 43 -4.87 4.07 2.99
C ARG A 43 -3.75 3.63 3.92
N MET A 44 -2.98 2.64 3.48
CA MET A 44 -1.72 2.29 4.13
C MET A 44 -0.61 3.17 3.57
N LEU A 45 0.26 3.68 4.42
CA LEU A 45 1.46 4.42 4.03
C LEU A 45 2.68 3.57 4.34
N LEU A 46 3.49 3.33 3.31
CA LEU A 46 4.74 2.59 3.42
C LEU A 46 5.91 3.58 3.42
N ALA A 47 6.56 3.72 4.57
CA ALA A 47 7.71 4.60 4.77
C ALA A 47 8.94 3.80 5.20
N SER A 48 10.12 4.39 5.08
CA SER A 48 11.39 3.74 5.46
C SER A 48 11.45 3.33 6.94
N ASN A 49 10.66 3.97 7.80
CA ASN A 49 10.61 3.71 9.23
C ASN A 49 9.41 2.85 9.67
N GLY A 50 8.51 2.47 8.77
CA GLY A 50 7.36 1.67 9.15
C GLY A 50 6.18 1.72 8.18
N LEU A 51 5.17 0.93 8.57
CA LEU A 51 3.84 0.93 7.97
C LEU A 51 2.91 1.76 8.85
N PHE A 52 2.14 2.63 8.23
CA PHE A 52 1.15 3.47 8.89
C PHE A 52 -0.23 3.30 8.24
N ILE A 53 -1.28 3.54 9.01
CA ILE A 53 -2.64 3.70 8.50
C ILE A 53 -3.01 5.17 8.60
N GLU A 54 -3.35 5.74 7.45
CA GLU A 54 -3.98 7.05 7.38
C GLU A 54 -5.47 6.87 7.14
N ALA A 55 -6.29 7.52 7.97
CA ALA A 55 -7.74 7.52 7.81
C ALA A 55 -8.27 8.95 7.98
N ARG A 56 -9.24 9.30 7.13
CA ARG A 56 -10.02 10.53 7.22
C ARG A 56 -11.50 10.21 7.21
N THR A 57 -12.24 10.87 8.09
CA THR A 57 -13.70 10.93 8.06
C THR A 57 -14.14 12.40 7.94
N ALA A 58 -15.43 12.67 8.05
CA ALA A 58 -15.94 14.05 8.12
C ALA A 58 -15.52 14.79 9.41
N ALA A 59 -15.16 14.06 10.47
CA ALA A 59 -14.90 14.62 11.80
C ALA A 59 -13.49 14.34 12.33
N LEU A 60 -12.75 13.40 11.73
CA LEU A 60 -11.46 12.94 12.23
C LEU A 60 -10.44 12.81 11.10
N TYR A 61 -9.22 13.22 11.39
CA TYR A 61 -8.03 12.81 10.66
C TYR A 61 -7.12 12.05 11.62
N ALA A 62 -6.71 10.85 11.24
CA ALA A 62 -5.85 10.00 12.03
C ALA A 62 -4.71 9.44 11.18
N LEU A 63 -3.52 9.42 11.75
CA LEU A 63 -2.35 8.77 11.20
C LEU A 63 -1.70 7.97 12.32
N GLN A 64 -1.71 6.64 12.21
CA GLN A 64 -1.26 5.73 13.26
C GLN A 64 -0.22 4.77 12.69
N ARG A 65 0.85 4.50 13.45
CA ARG A 65 1.81 3.45 13.08
C ARG A 65 1.17 2.08 13.32
N ALA A 66 1.14 1.23 12.30
CA ALA A 66 0.61 -0.13 12.38
C ALA A 66 1.71 -1.19 12.49
N GLY A 67 2.94 -0.87 12.08
CA GLY A 67 4.04 -1.81 12.17
C GLY A 67 5.40 -1.23 11.81
N ALA A 68 6.44 -2.01 12.07
CA ALA A 68 7.77 -1.77 11.54
C ALA A 68 7.90 -2.42 10.16
N VAL A 69 8.79 -1.85 9.33
CA VAL A 69 9.25 -2.49 8.10
C VAL A 69 10.53 -3.24 8.43
N ALA A 70 10.69 -4.44 7.86
CA ALA A 70 11.90 -5.23 8.07
C ALA A 70 13.15 -4.45 7.60
N PRO A 71 14.25 -4.46 8.35
CA PRO A 71 15.50 -3.86 7.91
C PRO A 71 15.93 -4.43 6.54
N GLY A 72 16.34 -3.56 5.62
CA GLY A 72 16.82 -3.97 4.30
C GLY A 72 15.73 -4.14 3.22
N LEU A 73 14.45 -3.89 3.53
CA LEU A 73 13.42 -3.82 2.50
C LEU A 73 13.63 -2.57 1.64
N SER A 74 14.05 -2.76 0.38
CA SER A 74 14.12 -1.66 -0.58
C SER A 74 12.70 -1.24 -0.94
N LEU A 75 12.29 -0.08 -0.46
CA LEU A 75 11.05 0.56 -0.87
C LEU A 75 11.27 1.26 -2.21
N PRO A 76 10.27 1.24 -3.12
CA PRO A 76 10.37 1.88 -4.43
C PRO A 76 10.56 3.40 -4.35
#